data_AF-A0A948PQ31-F1
#
_entry.id   AF-A0A948PQ31-F1
#
_cell.length_a   1.000
_cell.length_b   1.000
_cell.length_c   1.000
_cell.angle_alpha   90.00
_cell.angle_beta   90.00
_cell.angle_gamma   90.00
#
_symmetry.space_group_name_H-M   'P 1'
#
loop_
_entity.id
_entity.type
_entity.pdbx_description
1 polymer ?
#
loop_
_entity_poly.entity_id
_entity_poly.type
_entity_poly.pdbx_seq_one_letter_code
_entity_poly.pdbx_strand_id
1 'polypeptide(L)'
;KYHNFKDFIKFPDLGIKRFRYHPLPFLPHRDIEPAVNLFKQMTKRDILLHYPYQSFFPVLDFLREASIDPKVRSIKITLYRVARHSAVVNALINAVRNGKKVTVVMELQARFDEAANIFWSNRLQEEGVRVICGVQGLKVHAKLCLVTRRLKDKDQHFAIVGTGNFNEDTTGMYSDHSLFTADRRITKEVWKVFEFFDNNYKVLNFNHLIVSPFQTRKKLIKLIGREIKLAQDGKKASIHLKFNNLDDEDMIDHLYKAGRAGVEVRLIIRSMFSLIPGVPGLSDNIEAISIVDRFLEHSRFFIFGNGGDELVYLTSADLMRRNLDRRVEVTVPVYDPKIKEEVRQFFDIQWADNVKARIRCDGLVQPPRTHLIGKRVRSQDAIYSYLKALSVKESEAE
;
A
#
# COMPACT_ATOMS: atom_id res chain seq x y z
N LYS A 1 9.17 -39.67 -7.57
CA LYS A 1 7.89 -40.37 -7.29
C LYS A 1 6.71 -39.41 -7.24
N TYR A 2 6.81 -38.26 -6.55
CA TYR A 2 5.81 -37.20 -6.62
C TYR A 2 6.48 -35.88 -7.00
N HIS A 3 5.84 -35.11 -7.87
CA HIS A 3 6.27 -33.79 -8.34
C HIS A 3 5.12 -32.78 -8.11
N ASN A 4 5.35 -31.49 -8.31
CA ASN A 4 4.33 -30.43 -8.13
C ASN A 4 3.74 -30.34 -6.71
N PHE A 5 4.58 -30.33 -5.67
CA PHE A 5 4.15 -30.11 -4.28
C PHE A 5 3.40 -28.79 -4.04
N LYS A 6 3.41 -27.84 -5.00
CA LYS A 6 2.53 -26.66 -5.00
C LYS A 6 1.04 -27.03 -4.91
N ASP A 7 0.63 -28.21 -5.34
CA ASP A 7 -0.76 -28.66 -5.29
C ASP A 7 -1.26 -28.85 -3.84
N PHE A 8 -0.35 -28.99 -2.87
CA PHE A 8 -0.69 -29.02 -1.44
C PHE A 8 -1.23 -27.67 -0.93
N ILE A 9 -1.07 -26.57 -1.68
CA ILE A 9 -1.74 -25.30 -1.37
C ILE A 9 -3.27 -25.48 -1.44
N LYS A 10 -3.76 -26.39 -2.29
CA LYS A 10 -5.18 -26.73 -2.43
C LYS A 10 -5.50 -28.09 -1.80
N PHE A 11 -4.75 -28.50 -0.77
CA PHE A 11 -5.01 -29.75 -0.07
C PHE A 11 -6.47 -29.80 0.42
N PRO A 12 -7.19 -30.92 0.20
CA PRO A 12 -8.62 -30.98 0.42
C PRO A 12 -9.03 -30.73 1.87
N ASP A 13 -10.24 -30.24 2.04
CA ASP A 13 -10.88 -30.13 3.33
C ASP A 13 -11.28 -31.49 3.89
N LEU A 14 -10.74 -31.85 5.06
CA LEU A 14 -11.13 -33.07 5.77
C LEU A 14 -12.29 -32.85 6.77
N GLY A 15 -12.85 -31.64 6.85
CA GLY A 15 -13.94 -31.26 7.77
C GLY A 15 -13.51 -31.02 9.22
N ILE A 16 -12.21 -31.18 9.53
CA ILE A 16 -11.71 -31.14 10.90
C ILE A 16 -11.23 -29.72 11.27
N LYS A 17 -12.05 -28.98 12.03
CA LYS A 17 -11.82 -27.56 12.38
C LYS A 17 -10.47 -27.30 13.06
N ARG A 18 -10.00 -28.19 13.95
CA ARG A 18 -8.73 -28.01 14.70
C ARG A 18 -7.47 -27.96 13.83
N PHE A 19 -7.52 -28.47 12.60
CA PHE A 19 -6.38 -28.47 11.68
C PHE A 19 -6.35 -27.24 10.77
N ARG A 20 -7.14 -26.21 11.09
CA ARG A 20 -7.33 -25.04 10.25
C ARG A 20 -7.23 -23.76 11.06
N TYR A 21 -6.88 -22.69 10.37
CA TYR A 21 -7.03 -21.35 10.92
C TYR A 21 -8.51 -21.05 11.13
N HIS A 22 -8.84 -20.45 12.27
CA HIS A 22 -10.17 -19.90 12.51
C HIS A 22 -10.47 -18.82 11.45
N PRO A 23 -11.67 -18.82 10.85
CA PRO A 23 -12.06 -17.77 9.93
C PRO A 23 -12.05 -16.41 10.65
N LEU A 24 -11.50 -15.40 9.99
CA LEU A 24 -11.54 -14.02 10.45
C LEU A 24 -12.51 -13.28 9.53
N PRO A 25 -13.75 -13.00 9.98
CA PRO A 25 -14.71 -12.26 9.16
C PRO A 25 -14.22 -10.83 8.93
N PHE A 26 -14.61 -10.21 7.82
CA PHE A 26 -14.26 -8.82 7.57
C PHE A 26 -14.89 -7.90 8.62
N LEU A 27 -14.10 -6.94 9.08
CA LEU A 27 -14.53 -5.91 10.02
C LEU A 27 -15.20 -4.76 9.27
N PRO A 28 -16.27 -4.16 9.83
CA PRO A 28 -16.77 -2.88 9.34
C PRO A 28 -15.71 -1.79 9.54
N HIS A 29 -15.75 -0.76 8.70
CA HIS A 29 -14.86 0.39 8.84
C HIS A 29 -15.59 1.50 9.60
N ARG A 30 -14.97 2.05 10.66
CA ARG A 30 -15.59 3.07 11.54
C ARG A 30 -16.14 4.29 10.78
N ASP A 31 -15.39 4.75 9.77
CA ASP A 31 -15.74 5.93 8.97
C ASP A 31 -16.55 5.62 7.70
N ILE A 32 -17.00 4.37 7.51
CA ILE A 32 -17.84 3.99 6.37
C ILE A 32 -19.22 3.58 6.88
N GLU A 33 -20.15 4.53 6.81
CA GLU A 33 -21.57 4.28 7.04
C GLU A 33 -22.15 3.50 5.84
N PRO A 34 -22.75 2.31 6.06
CA PRO A 34 -23.45 1.58 5.02
C PRO A 34 -24.58 2.42 4.40
N ALA A 35 -24.83 2.24 3.11
CA ALA A 35 -25.86 2.94 2.34
C ALA A 35 -25.70 4.48 2.24
N VAL A 36 -24.63 5.06 2.79
CA VAL A 36 -24.28 6.47 2.58
C VAL A 36 -23.28 6.60 1.45
N ASN A 37 -23.53 7.54 0.54
CA ASN A 37 -22.68 7.78 -0.63
C ASN A 37 -21.20 8.00 -0.26
N LEU A 38 -20.30 7.20 -0.82
CA LEU A 38 -18.87 7.23 -0.50
C LEU A 38 -18.20 8.57 -0.82
N PHE A 39 -18.61 9.26 -1.90
CA PHE A 39 -18.05 10.60 -2.21
C PHE A 39 -18.34 11.62 -1.11
N LYS A 40 -19.53 11.55 -0.48
CA LYS A 40 -19.89 12.41 0.65
C LYS A 40 -18.99 12.12 1.86
N GLN A 41 -18.73 10.84 2.13
CA GLN A 41 -17.89 10.40 3.24
C GLN A 41 -16.43 10.83 3.02
N MET A 42 -15.86 10.60 1.83
CA MET A 42 -14.52 11.03 1.44
C MET A 42 -14.32 12.55 1.45
N THR A 43 -15.40 13.34 1.32
CA THR A 43 -15.32 14.81 1.43
C THR A 43 -15.24 15.27 2.89
N LYS A 44 -15.77 14.48 3.84
CA LYS A 44 -15.70 14.80 5.27
C LYS A 44 -14.33 14.49 5.86
N ARG A 45 -13.74 13.34 5.50
CA ARG A 45 -12.45 12.87 6.01
C ARG A 45 -11.83 11.84 5.05
N ASP A 46 -10.52 11.68 5.15
CA ASP A 46 -9.84 10.58 4.47
C ASP A 46 -10.20 9.24 5.14
N ILE A 47 -10.12 8.15 4.38
CA ILE A 47 -10.48 6.80 4.85
C ILE A 47 -9.33 5.85 4.49
N LEU A 48 -8.87 5.03 5.45
CA LEU A 48 -7.80 4.05 5.24
C LEU A 48 -8.32 2.63 5.44
N LEU A 49 -8.37 1.85 4.37
CA LEU A 49 -8.71 0.42 4.48
C LEU A 49 -7.48 -0.43 4.76
N HIS A 50 -7.64 -1.43 5.64
CA HIS A 50 -6.63 -2.42 6.02
C HIS A 50 -7.06 -3.82 5.58
N TYR A 51 -6.47 -4.34 4.51
CA TYR A 51 -6.67 -5.72 4.08
C TYR A 51 -5.72 -6.66 4.84
N PRO A 52 -6.07 -7.94 5.01
CA PRO A 52 -7.36 -8.59 4.71
C PRO A 52 -8.39 -8.42 5.85
N TYR A 53 -8.16 -7.51 6.81
CA TYR A 53 -9.00 -7.34 7.99
C TYR A 53 -10.35 -6.71 7.66
N GLN A 54 -10.36 -5.78 6.70
CA GLN A 54 -11.54 -5.13 6.16
C GLN A 54 -11.80 -5.59 4.72
N SER A 55 -13.05 -5.47 4.28
CA SER A 55 -13.46 -5.93 2.95
C SER A 55 -12.93 -5.01 1.84
N PHE A 56 -12.68 -5.59 0.66
CA PHE A 56 -12.41 -4.83 -0.57
C PHE A 56 -13.67 -4.17 -1.16
N PHE A 57 -14.86 -4.53 -0.65
CA PHE A 57 -16.15 -4.06 -1.13
C PHE A 57 -16.28 -2.53 -1.26
N PRO A 58 -15.76 -1.67 -0.35
CA PRO A 58 -15.86 -0.22 -0.54
C PRO A 58 -15.13 0.31 -1.78
N VAL A 59 -14.07 -0.37 -2.26
CA VAL A 59 -13.43 -0.01 -3.55
C VAL A 59 -14.38 -0.30 -4.71
N LEU A 60 -15.06 -1.45 -4.66
CA LEU A 60 -16.05 -1.82 -5.67
C LEU A 60 -17.25 -0.89 -5.65
N ASP A 61 -17.76 -0.56 -4.48
CA ASP A 61 -18.87 0.38 -4.32
C ASP A 61 -18.50 1.77 -4.80
N PHE A 62 -17.29 2.24 -4.51
CA PHE A 62 -16.80 3.51 -5.05
C PHE A 62 -16.84 3.53 -6.59
N LEU A 63 -16.37 2.45 -7.24
CA LEU A 63 -16.43 2.33 -8.70
C LEU A 63 -17.84 2.17 -9.24
N ARG A 64 -18.72 1.45 -8.53
CA ARG A 64 -20.13 1.27 -8.90
C ARG A 64 -20.89 2.58 -8.80
N GLU A 65 -20.78 3.29 -7.68
CA GLU A 65 -21.33 4.63 -7.49
C GLU A 65 -20.78 5.58 -8.57
N ALA A 66 -19.48 5.54 -8.82
CA ALA A 66 -18.86 6.33 -9.89
C ALA A 66 -19.41 5.98 -11.27
N SER A 67 -19.78 4.71 -11.51
CA SER A 67 -20.31 4.27 -12.80
C SER A 67 -21.72 4.76 -13.11
N ILE A 68 -22.54 5.06 -12.08
CA ILE A 68 -23.94 5.47 -12.24
C ILE A 68 -24.20 6.95 -11.91
N ASP A 69 -23.35 7.60 -11.08
CA ASP A 69 -23.57 9.00 -10.69
C ASP A 69 -23.53 9.93 -11.94
N PRO A 70 -24.61 10.66 -12.25
CA PRO A 70 -24.69 11.55 -13.42
C PRO A 70 -23.70 12.74 -13.33
N LYS A 71 -23.20 13.05 -12.14
CA LYS A 71 -22.19 14.11 -11.92
C LYS A 71 -20.78 13.63 -12.25
N VAL A 72 -20.52 12.33 -12.34
CA VAL A 72 -19.20 11.80 -12.67
C VAL A 72 -18.92 11.95 -14.16
N ARG A 73 -17.77 12.53 -14.49
CA ARG A 73 -17.33 12.81 -15.87
C ARG A 73 -16.28 11.84 -16.37
N SER A 74 -15.36 11.43 -15.49
CA SER A 74 -14.30 10.50 -15.87
C SER A 74 -13.84 9.61 -14.72
N ILE A 75 -13.38 8.42 -15.07
CA ILE A 75 -12.72 7.47 -14.18
C ILE A 75 -11.37 7.11 -14.81
N LYS A 76 -10.27 7.30 -14.07
CA LYS A 76 -8.94 6.83 -14.46
C LYS A 76 -8.44 5.82 -13.44
N ILE A 77 -7.91 4.68 -13.88
CA ILE A 77 -7.45 3.62 -12.96
C ILE A 77 -6.25 2.87 -13.52
N THR A 78 -5.34 2.44 -12.65
CA THR A 78 -4.23 1.55 -12.99
C THR A 78 -4.59 0.10 -12.66
N LEU A 79 -4.46 -0.82 -13.62
CA LEU A 79 -4.69 -2.25 -13.44
C LEU A 79 -3.43 -3.03 -13.80
N TYR A 80 -2.75 -3.58 -12.80
CA TYR A 80 -1.55 -4.40 -13.02
C TYR A 80 -1.88 -5.86 -13.35
N ARG A 81 -2.85 -6.43 -12.62
CA ARG A 81 -3.38 -7.79 -12.79
C ARG A 81 -4.87 -7.76 -12.58
N VAL A 82 -5.61 -8.32 -13.53
CA VAL A 82 -7.06 -8.39 -13.48
C VAL A 82 -7.49 -9.82 -13.17
N ALA A 83 -8.38 -9.99 -12.19
CA ALA A 83 -8.99 -11.28 -11.89
C ALA A 83 -9.72 -11.84 -13.13
N ARG A 84 -9.83 -13.18 -13.24
CA ARG A 84 -10.55 -13.81 -14.36
C ARG A 84 -12.01 -13.35 -14.45
N HIS A 85 -12.62 -13.03 -13.31
CA HIS A 85 -13.96 -12.46 -13.20
C HIS A 85 -13.89 -11.16 -12.37
N SER A 86 -13.41 -10.08 -12.96
CA SER A 86 -13.18 -8.83 -12.23
C SER A 86 -14.44 -7.96 -12.13
N ALA A 87 -14.97 -7.76 -10.92
CA ALA A 87 -16.07 -6.83 -10.69
C ALA A 87 -15.63 -5.37 -10.93
N VAL A 88 -14.35 -5.06 -10.70
CA VAL A 88 -13.72 -3.80 -11.11
C VAL A 88 -13.91 -3.54 -12.60
N VAL A 89 -13.55 -4.49 -13.48
CA VAL A 89 -13.71 -4.28 -14.93
C VAL A 89 -15.18 -4.11 -15.33
N ASN A 90 -16.08 -4.90 -14.75
CA ASN A 90 -17.51 -4.77 -15.03
C ASN A 90 -18.05 -3.38 -14.64
N ALA A 91 -17.60 -2.82 -13.51
CA ALA A 91 -17.97 -1.46 -13.10
C ALA A 91 -17.44 -0.39 -14.07
N LEU A 92 -16.24 -0.56 -14.60
CA LEU A 92 -15.64 0.34 -15.59
C LEU A 92 -16.38 0.29 -16.93
N ILE A 93 -16.76 -0.91 -17.41
CA ILE A 93 -17.57 -1.08 -18.61
C ILE A 93 -18.93 -0.39 -18.43
N ASN A 94 -19.59 -0.60 -17.28
CA ASN A 94 -20.84 0.09 -16.96
C ASN A 94 -20.69 1.62 -16.94
N ALA A 95 -19.55 2.13 -16.48
CA ALA A 95 -19.29 3.56 -16.49
C ALA A 95 -19.22 4.13 -17.91
N VAL A 96 -18.58 3.42 -18.86
CA VAL A 96 -18.55 3.83 -20.27
C VAL A 96 -19.94 3.79 -20.89
N ARG A 97 -20.71 2.73 -20.64
CA ARG A 97 -22.11 2.60 -21.11
C ARG A 97 -23.00 3.73 -20.57
N ASN A 98 -22.70 4.26 -19.39
CA ASN A 98 -23.34 5.44 -18.81
C ASN A 98 -22.68 6.78 -19.22
N GLY A 99 -21.94 6.81 -20.34
CA GLY A 99 -21.41 8.03 -20.96
C GLY A 99 -20.19 8.65 -20.28
N LYS A 100 -19.51 7.93 -19.38
CA LYS A 100 -18.35 8.44 -18.63
C LYS A 100 -17.06 8.16 -19.40
N LYS A 101 -16.12 9.10 -19.36
CA LYS A 101 -14.79 8.89 -19.95
C LYS A 101 -13.97 7.98 -19.05
N VAL A 102 -13.72 6.74 -19.47
CA VAL A 102 -12.91 5.79 -18.69
C VAL A 102 -11.53 5.61 -19.32
N THR A 103 -10.49 5.72 -18.50
CA THR A 103 -9.10 5.44 -18.89
C THR A 103 -8.51 4.37 -17.98
N VAL A 104 -8.00 3.30 -18.58
CA VAL A 104 -7.32 2.22 -17.86
C VAL A 104 -5.86 2.19 -18.28
N VAL A 105 -4.96 2.23 -17.31
CA VAL A 105 -3.52 2.03 -17.53
C VAL A 105 -3.19 0.60 -17.11
N MET A 106 -2.74 -0.22 -18.05
CA MET A 106 -2.43 -1.62 -17.76
C MET A 106 -1.15 -2.09 -18.46
N GLU A 107 -0.44 -3.01 -17.81
CA GLU A 107 0.79 -3.59 -18.35
C GLU A 107 0.45 -4.93 -19.03
N LEU A 108 0.60 -5.00 -20.35
CA LEU A 108 0.37 -6.25 -21.09
C LEU A 108 1.42 -7.32 -20.76
N GLN A 109 2.64 -6.92 -20.42
CA GLN A 109 3.78 -7.80 -20.14
C GLN A 109 3.91 -8.19 -18.65
N ALA A 110 2.80 -8.33 -17.93
CA ALA A 110 2.83 -8.80 -16.55
C ALA A 110 3.17 -10.29 -16.50
N ARG A 111 4.32 -10.66 -15.92
CA ARG A 111 4.79 -12.04 -15.81
C ARG A 111 3.70 -12.95 -15.24
N PHE A 112 3.40 -14.02 -15.96
CA PHE A 112 2.44 -15.10 -15.65
C PHE A 112 0.96 -14.77 -15.88
N ASP A 113 0.63 -13.54 -16.28
CA ASP A 113 -0.76 -13.07 -16.49
C ASP A 113 -0.96 -12.43 -17.87
N GLU A 114 0.00 -12.59 -18.80
CA GLU A 114 0.00 -11.90 -20.09
C GLU A 114 -1.28 -12.16 -20.90
N ALA A 115 -1.70 -13.43 -21.00
CA ALA A 115 -2.91 -13.80 -21.74
C ALA A 115 -4.18 -13.17 -21.15
N ALA A 116 -4.28 -13.08 -19.81
CA ALA A 116 -5.42 -12.48 -19.14
C ALA A 116 -5.45 -10.95 -19.34
N ASN A 117 -4.30 -10.29 -19.24
CA ASN A 117 -4.20 -8.84 -19.46
C ASN A 117 -4.49 -8.46 -20.92
N ILE A 118 -4.03 -9.26 -21.90
CA ILE A 118 -4.35 -9.06 -23.32
C ILE A 118 -5.86 -9.21 -23.55
N PHE A 119 -6.47 -10.28 -23.03
CA PHE A 119 -7.92 -10.50 -23.13
C PHE A 119 -8.72 -9.32 -22.57
N TRP A 120 -8.38 -8.86 -21.36
CA TRP A 120 -9.09 -7.74 -20.74
C TRP A 120 -8.82 -6.41 -21.44
N SER A 121 -7.62 -6.18 -21.97
CA SER A 121 -7.31 -5.01 -22.78
C SER A 121 -8.23 -4.92 -23.99
N ASN A 122 -8.32 -5.99 -24.78
CA ASN A 122 -9.17 -6.04 -25.97
C ASN A 122 -10.64 -5.79 -25.62
N ARG A 123 -11.14 -6.49 -24.60
CA ARG A 123 -12.53 -6.34 -24.15
C ARG A 123 -12.85 -4.93 -23.64
N LEU A 124 -11.93 -4.30 -22.91
CA LEU A 124 -12.09 -2.92 -22.45
C LEU A 124 -12.16 -1.95 -23.63
N GLN A 125 -11.29 -2.13 -24.64
CA GLN A 125 -11.27 -1.30 -25.84
C GLN A 125 -12.55 -1.45 -26.68
N GLU A 126 -13.06 -2.68 -26.84
CA GLU A 126 -14.33 -2.98 -27.51
C GLU A 126 -15.51 -2.25 -26.86
N GLU A 127 -15.52 -2.13 -25.53
CA GLU A 127 -16.54 -1.42 -24.76
C GLU A 127 -16.33 0.11 -24.70
N GLY A 128 -15.31 0.64 -25.39
CA GLY A 128 -15.05 2.08 -25.48
C GLY A 128 -14.18 2.66 -24.35
N VAL A 129 -13.53 1.82 -23.55
CA VAL A 129 -12.55 2.26 -22.55
C VAL A 129 -11.24 2.64 -23.25
N ARG A 130 -10.67 3.79 -22.89
CA ARG A 130 -9.32 4.16 -23.35
C ARG A 130 -8.28 3.37 -22.58
N VAL A 131 -7.66 2.38 -23.23
CA VAL A 131 -6.58 1.59 -22.64
C VAL A 131 -5.21 2.19 -22.99
N ILE A 132 -4.36 2.39 -21.98
CA ILE A 132 -2.96 2.82 -22.10
C ILE A 132 -2.07 1.65 -21.69
N CYS A 133 -1.33 1.11 -22.65
CA CYS A 133 -0.46 -0.07 -22.46
C CYS A 133 0.90 0.32 -21.86
N GLY A 134 0.89 0.86 -20.64
CA GLY A 134 2.10 1.26 -19.92
C GLY A 134 2.85 2.44 -20.56
N VAL A 135 4.12 2.62 -20.17
CA VAL A 135 5.03 3.62 -20.72
C VAL A 135 6.25 2.88 -21.25
N GLN A 136 6.72 3.21 -22.46
CA GLN A 136 7.86 2.53 -23.06
C GLN A 136 9.08 2.58 -22.11
N GLY A 137 9.62 1.41 -21.76
CA GLY A 137 10.76 1.27 -20.86
C GLY A 137 10.45 1.35 -19.36
N LEU A 138 9.20 1.63 -18.95
CA LEU A 138 8.80 1.73 -17.54
C LEU A 138 7.58 0.88 -17.23
N LYS A 139 7.69 0.03 -16.20
CA LYS A 139 6.52 -0.74 -15.72
C LYS A 139 5.68 0.09 -14.76
N VAL A 140 4.37 0.10 -14.98
CA VAL A 140 3.43 0.77 -14.07
C VAL A 140 3.09 -0.14 -12.91
N HIS A 141 3.49 0.25 -11.70
CA HIS A 141 3.24 -0.49 -10.47
C HIS A 141 2.55 0.36 -9.39
N ALA A 142 2.27 1.63 -9.68
CA ALA A 142 1.34 2.45 -8.90
C ALA A 142 -0.07 1.83 -8.89
N LYS A 143 -0.79 2.00 -7.78
CA LYS A 143 -2.19 1.58 -7.64
C LYS A 143 -3.05 2.78 -7.34
N LEU A 144 -3.57 3.36 -8.41
CA LEU A 144 -4.30 4.60 -8.41
C LEU A 144 -5.67 4.40 -9.02
N CYS A 145 -6.68 4.95 -8.39
CA CYS A 145 -7.97 5.25 -9.00
C CYS A 145 -8.25 6.74 -8.81
N LEU A 146 -8.76 7.40 -9.84
CA LEU A 146 -9.13 8.81 -9.82
C LEU A 146 -10.50 8.97 -10.48
N VAL A 147 -11.46 9.50 -9.72
CA VAL A 147 -12.79 9.85 -10.22
C VAL A 147 -12.92 11.37 -10.24
N THR A 148 -13.32 11.90 -11.39
CA THR A 148 -13.66 13.32 -11.55
C THR A 148 -15.17 13.48 -11.55
N ARG A 149 -15.68 14.22 -10.57
CA ARG A 149 -17.09 14.50 -10.37
C ARG A 149 -17.33 16.00 -10.45
N ARG A 150 -18.32 16.41 -11.24
CA ARG A 150 -18.68 17.82 -11.41
C ARG A 150 -19.63 18.26 -10.31
N LEU A 151 -19.21 19.24 -9.50
CA LEU A 151 -20.03 19.87 -8.48
C LEU A 151 -20.30 21.33 -8.88
N LYS A 152 -21.53 21.61 -9.29
CA LYS A 152 -21.91 22.87 -9.96
C LYS A 152 -21.01 23.08 -11.19
N ASP A 153 -20.17 24.11 -11.18
CA ASP A 153 -19.27 24.46 -12.29
C ASP A 153 -17.82 24.04 -12.07
N LYS A 154 -17.49 23.37 -10.96
CA LYS A 154 -16.12 22.95 -10.64
C LYS A 154 -15.98 21.44 -10.62
N ASP A 155 -14.85 20.96 -11.12
CA ASP A 155 -14.46 19.57 -10.99
C ASP A 155 -13.89 19.32 -9.60
N GLN A 156 -14.43 18.29 -8.95
CA GLN A 156 -13.90 17.72 -7.72
C GLN A 156 -13.34 16.34 -8.04
N HIS A 157 -12.17 16.06 -7.49
CA HIS A 157 -11.48 14.79 -7.70
C HIS A 157 -11.52 13.95 -6.42
N PHE A 158 -11.64 12.66 -6.60
CA PHE A 158 -11.59 11.65 -5.55
C PHE A 158 -10.57 10.61 -5.96
N ALA A 159 -9.63 10.28 -5.08
CA ALA A 159 -8.57 9.35 -5.38
C ALA A 159 -8.55 8.18 -4.40
N ILE A 160 -8.18 7.01 -4.92
CA ILE A 160 -7.73 5.87 -4.12
C ILE A 160 -6.26 5.64 -4.44
N VAL A 161 -5.41 5.62 -3.42
CA VAL A 161 -3.99 5.30 -3.53
C VAL A 161 -3.69 4.06 -2.68
N GLY A 162 -3.30 2.97 -3.34
CA GLY A 162 -3.08 1.67 -2.71
C GLY A 162 -1.63 1.25 -2.62
N THR A 163 -1.30 0.48 -1.58
CA THR A 163 -0.04 -0.29 -1.54
C THR A 163 -0.15 -1.57 -2.37
N GLY A 164 -1.37 -2.13 -2.49
CA GLY A 164 -1.68 -3.37 -3.20
C GLY A 164 -2.50 -3.17 -4.47
N ASN A 165 -2.63 -4.23 -5.28
CA ASN A 165 -3.43 -4.24 -6.51
C ASN A 165 -4.93 -4.17 -6.24
N PHE A 166 -5.69 -3.57 -7.17
CA PHE A 166 -7.15 -3.65 -7.20
C PHE A 166 -7.62 -5.03 -7.68
N ASN A 167 -7.31 -6.07 -6.91
CA ASN A 167 -7.65 -7.45 -7.22
C ASN A 167 -8.27 -8.16 -6.02
N GLU A 168 -9.58 -8.41 -6.13
CA GLU A 168 -10.45 -9.09 -5.17
C GLU A 168 -9.93 -10.49 -4.77
N ASP A 169 -9.29 -11.22 -5.70
CA ASP A 169 -8.77 -12.57 -5.43
C ASP A 169 -7.59 -12.53 -4.44
N THR A 170 -6.84 -11.43 -4.42
CA THR A 170 -5.63 -11.29 -3.59
C THR A 170 -5.91 -10.64 -2.24
N THR A 171 -6.99 -9.88 -2.09
CA THR A 171 -7.28 -9.10 -0.88
C THR A 171 -7.57 -9.95 0.35
N GLY A 172 -7.90 -11.24 0.18
CA GLY A 172 -8.08 -12.19 1.29
C GLY A 172 -6.79 -12.83 1.81
N MET A 173 -5.68 -12.68 1.07
CA MET A 173 -4.38 -13.29 1.41
C MET A 173 -3.29 -12.25 1.69
N TYR A 174 -3.36 -11.07 1.08
CA TYR A 174 -2.34 -10.04 1.17
C TYR A 174 -2.77 -8.98 2.18
N SER A 175 -1.84 -8.58 3.05
CA SER A 175 -2.05 -7.42 3.91
C SER A 175 -1.61 -6.16 3.17
N ASP A 176 -2.55 -5.27 2.89
CA ASP A 176 -2.38 -4.07 2.07
C ASP A 176 -3.21 -2.90 2.62
N HIS A 177 -2.88 -1.68 2.19
CA HIS A 177 -3.64 -0.47 2.51
C HIS A 177 -4.19 0.21 1.26
N SER A 178 -5.39 0.80 1.39
CA SER A 178 -5.98 1.70 0.39
C SER A 178 -6.42 3.00 1.05
N LEU A 179 -5.77 4.11 0.69
CA LEU A 179 -6.15 5.45 1.13
C LEU A 179 -7.16 6.05 0.15
N PHE A 180 -8.35 6.38 0.65
CA PHE A 180 -9.40 7.11 -0.05
C PHE A 180 -9.34 8.58 0.38
N THR A 181 -9.23 9.49 -0.58
CA THR A 181 -9.08 10.92 -0.27
C THR A 181 -9.77 11.81 -1.29
N ALA A 182 -10.34 12.92 -0.81
CA ALA A 182 -10.79 14.05 -1.62
C ALA A 182 -9.84 15.27 -1.48
N ASP A 183 -8.70 15.11 -0.80
CA ASP A 183 -7.75 16.19 -0.57
C ASP A 183 -7.20 16.71 -1.91
N ARG A 184 -7.38 18.00 -2.16
CA ARG A 184 -6.96 18.67 -3.41
C ARG A 184 -5.45 18.63 -3.62
N ARG A 185 -4.65 18.53 -2.55
CA ARG A 185 -3.18 18.41 -2.61
C ARG A 185 -2.79 17.08 -3.24
N ILE A 186 -3.43 15.99 -2.82
CA ILE A 186 -3.16 14.63 -3.30
C ILE A 186 -3.82 14.40 -4.66
N THR A 187 -5.12 14.69 -4.78
CA THR A 187 -5.91 14.37 -5.98
C THR A 187 -5.43 15.09 -7.24
N LYS A 188 -4.98 16.34 -7.12
CA LYS A 188 -4.33 17.07 -8.24
C LYS A 188 -3.04 16.39 -8.70
N GLU A 189 -2.28 15.82 -7.77
CA GLU A 189 -1.02 15.15 -8.10
C GLU A 189 -1.24 13.74 -8.63
N VAL A 190 -2.28 13.03 -8.17
CA VAL A 190 -2.74 11.78 -8.81
C VAL A 190 -3.17 12.05 -10.25
N TRP A 191 -3.89 13.15 -10.50
CA TRP A 191 -4.24 13.56 -11.86
C TRP A 191 -3.01 13.81 -12.74
N LYS A 192 -1.98 14.51 -12.22
CA LYS A 192 -0.69 14.66 -12.91
C LYS A 192 -0.01 13.32 -13.22
N VAL A 193 -0.08 12.33 -12.33
CA VAL A 193 0.46 10.98 -12.63
C VAL A 193 -0.25 10.38 -13.85
N PHE A 194 -1.57 10.54 -13.95
CA PHE A 194 -2.31 10.11 -15.14
C PHE A 194 -1.97 10.92 -16.40
N GLU A 195 -1.70 12.22 -16.28
CA GLU A 195 -1.19 13.02 -17.40
C GLU A 195 0.19 12.55 -17.88
N PHE A 196 1.05 12.09 -16.96
CA PHE A 196 2.34 11.51 -17.34
C PHE A 196 2.18 10.22 -18.16
N PHE A 197 1.19 9.38 -17.85
CA PHE A 197 0.86 8.22 -18.69
C PHE A 197 0.35 8.62 -20.09
N ASP A 198 -0.31 9.78 -20.19
CA ASP A 198 -0.75 10.35 -21.46
C ASP A 198 0.40 11.00 -22.26
N ASN A 199 1.35 11.66 -21.56
CA ASN A 199 2.44 12.44 -22.17
C ASN A 199 3.77 12.20 -21.43
N ASN A 200 4.45 11.10 -21.79
CA ASN A 200 5.66 10.63 -21.10
C ASN A 200 6.92 11.50 -21.27
N TYR A 201 6.89 12.51 -22.15
CA TYR A 201 8.00 13.46 -22.37
C TYR A 201 7.98 14.66 -21.41
N LYS A 202 6.89 14.88 -20.66
CA LYS A 202 6.79 16.00 -19.73
C LYS A 202 7.43 15.65 -18.39
N VAL A 203 8.38 16.46 -17.94
CA VAL A 203 8.88 16.41 -16.56
C VAL A 203 7.85 17.06 -15.65
N LEU A 204 7.16 16.26 -14.85
CA LEU A 204 6.17 16.75 -13.89
C LEU A 204 6.78 16.87 -12.49
N ASN A 205 6.56 18.03 -11.87
CA ASN A 205 6.93 18.26 -10.48
C ASN A 205 5.76 17.91 -9.55
N PHE A 206 6.07 17.12 -8.53
CA PHE A 206 5.14 16.76 -7.45
C PHE A 206 5.68 17.29 -6.11
N ASN A 207 4.84 18.06 -5.43
CA ASN A 207 5.12 18.68 -4.15
C ASN A 207 4.82 17.73 -2.98
N HIS A 208 3.77 16.91 -3.11
CA HIS A 208 3.26 16.05 -2.05
C HIS A 208 3.59 14.58 -2.32
N LEU A 209 3.15 14.03 -3.46
CA LEU A 209 3.45 12.67 -3.89
C LEU A 209 4.94 12.52 -4.19
N ILE A 210 5.48 11.36 -3.83
CA ILE A 210 6.81 10.95 -4.25
C ILE A 210 6.62 9.89 -5.33
N VAL A 211 7.05 10.20 -6.56
CA VAL A 211 6.78 9.41 -7.76
C VAL A 211 8.10 8.91 -8.37
N SER A 212 8.21 7.60 -8.56
CA SER A 212 9.31 6.99 -9.30
C SER A 212 9.05 7.08 -10.81
N PRO A 213 10.11 7.21 -11.64
CA PRO A 213 11.52 7.26 -11.28
C PRO A 213 12.06 8.67 -10.99
N PHE A 214 11.19 9.68 -10.91
CA PHE A 214 11.59 11.09 -10.94
C PHE A 214 12.35 11.56 -9.69
N GLN A 215 11.80 11.29 -8.50
CA GLN A 215 12.29 11.93 -7.28
C GLN A 215 12.36 11.03 -6.05
N THR A 216 12.00 9.76 -6.15
CA THR A 216 11.91 8.85 -5.00
C THR A 216 13.21 8.77 -4.21
N ARG A 217 14.32 8.43 -4.89
CA ARG A 217 15.65 8.36 -4.28
C ARG A 217 16.04 9.66 -3.59
N LYS A 218 15.97 10.78 -4.33
CA LYS A 218 16.33 12.12 -3.82
C LYS A 218 15.49 12.53 -2.60
N LYS A 219 14.18 12.26 -2.61
CA LYS A 219 13.27 12.61 -1.51
C LYS A 219 13.51 11.73 -0.28
N LEU A 220 13.69 10.42 -0.44
CA LEU A 220 13.98 9.52 0.67
C LEU A 220 15.33 9.85 1.32
N ILE A 221 16.37 10.09 0.52
CA ILE A 221 17.68 10.54 1.04
C ILE A 221 17.54 11.84 1.83
N LYS A 222 16.73 12.80 1.35
CA LYS A 222 16.47 14.05 2.07
C LYS A 222 15.74 13.82 3.40
N LEU A 223 14.78 12.89 3.45
CA LEU A 223 14.06 12.55 4.68
C LEU A 223 15.01 11.89 5.70
N ILE A 224 15.85 10.95 5.26
CA ILE A 224 16.88 10.33 6.11
C ILE A 224 17.88 11.39 6.60
N GLY A 225 18.34 12.27 5.72
CA GLY A 225 19.25 13.37 6.06
C GLY A 225 18.67 14.34 7.11
N ARG A 226 17.34 14.51 7.13
CA ARG A 226 16.67 15.31 8.15
C ARG A 226 16.75 14.63 9.53
N GLU A 227 16.50 13.32 9.60
CA GLU A 227 16.65 12.57 10.86
C GLU A 227 18.10 12.57 11.36
N ILE A 228 19.08 12.41 10.46
CA ILE A 228 20.51 12.54 10.79
C ILE A 228 20.80 13.88 11.47
N LYS A 229 20.34 14.98 10.87
CA LYS A 229 20.55 16.31 11.43
C LYS A 229 19.88 16.46 12.80
N LEU A 230 18.65 15.94 12.95
CA LEU A 230 17.94 15.98 14.23
C LEU A 230 18.70 15.22 15.32
N ALA A 231 19.24 14.03 15.02
CA ALA A 231 20.04 13.25 15.97
C ALA A 231 21.32 13.99 16.38
N GLN A 232 22.02 14.60 15.42
CA GLN A 232 23.21 15.41 15.66
C GLN A 232 22.93 16.65 16.53
N ASP A 233 21.73 17.22 16.39
CA ASP A 233 21.24 18.33 17.21
C ASP A 233 20.72 17.86 18.60
N GLY A 234 20.85 16.57 18.94
CA GLY A 234 20.36 15.99 20.20
C GLY A 234 18.83 15.85 20.30
N LYS A 235 18.11 15.98 19.18
CA LYS A 235 16.65 15.86 19.12
C LYS A 235 16.23 14.42 18.84
N LYS A 236 14.98 14.10 19.19
CA LYS A 236 14.39 12.80 18.88
C LYS A 236 14.35 12.59 17.35
N ALA A 237 15.04 11.54 16.91
CA ALA A 237 15.13 11.17 15.50
C ALA A 237 14.91 9.65 15.36
N SER A 238 14.03 9.26 14.43
CA SER A 238 13.75 7.84 14.19
C SER A 238 13.30 7.57 12.77
N ILE A 239 13.57 6.35 12.30
CA ILE A 239 13.21 5.86 10.97
C ILE A 239 12.58 4.48 11.11
N HIS A 240 11.26 4.40 10.93
CA HIS A 240 10.50 3.15 11.03
C HIS A 240 10.00 2.75 9.64
N LEU A 241 10.50 1.65 9.10
CA LEU A 241 10.24 1.22 7.72
C LEU A 241 9.57 -0.15 7.68
N LYS A 242 8.53 -0.30 6.86
CA LYS A 242 7.94 -1.58 6.50
C LYS A 242 7.98 -1.76 4.98
N PHE A 243 8.66 -2.81 4.52
CA PHE A 243 8.73 -3.16 3.10
C PHE A 243 8.71 -4.67 2.86
N ASN A 244 8.50 -5.08 1.60
CA ASN A 244 8.71 -6.48 1.25
C ASN A 244 10.20 -6.78 1.08
N ASN A 245 10.92 -5.86 0.45
CA ASN A 245 12.32 -6.02 0.05
C ASN A 245 13.13 -4.74 0.28
N LEU A 246 14.40 -4.90 0.65
CA LEU A 246 15.43 -3.85 0.70
C LEU A 246 16.74 -4.38 0.11
N ASP A 247 17.15 -3.82 -1.03
CA ASP A 247 18.31 -4.27 -1.81
C ASP A 247 19.02 -3.12 -2.54
N ASP A 248 18.58 -1.88 -2.34
CA ASP A 248 19.18 -0.72 -3.01
C ASP A 248 20.40 -0.21 -2.22
N GLU A 249 21.58 -0.25 -2.83
CA GLU A 249 22.87 0.12 -2.23
C GLU A 249 22.87 1.54 -1.65
N ASP A 250 22.47 2.56 -2.43
CA ASP A 250 22.48 3.94 -1.91
C ASP A 250 21.53 4.10 -0.72
N MET A 251 20.35 3.47 -0.77
CA MET A 251 19.41 3.53 0.35
C MET A 251 19.98 2.87 1.60
N ILE A 252 20.66 1.72 1.45
CA ILE A 252 21.34 1.02 2.54
C ILE A 252 22.44 1.89 3.14
N ASP A 253 23.28 2.52 2.31
CA ASP A 253 24.35 3.42 2.76
C ASP A 253 23.82 4.60 3.56
N HIS A 254 22.68 5.18 3.16
CA HIS A 254 22.06 6.27 3.89
C HIS A 254 21.44 5.80 5.22
N LEU A 255 20.91 4.58 5.28
CA LEU A 255 20.46 3.99 6.55
C LEU A 255 21.64 3.74 7.50
N TYR A 256 22.79 3.25 7.01
CA TYR A 256 24.01 3.14 7.82
C TYR A 256 24.52 4.50 8.31
N LYS A 257 24.47 5.54 7.48
CA LYS A 257 24.78 6.92 7.91
C LYS A 257 23.83 7.39 9.02
N ALA A 258 22.54 7.07 8.91
CA ALA A 258 21.56 7.39 9.95
C ALA A 258 21.85 6.67 11.27
N GLY A 259 22.05 5.34 11.21
CA GLY A 259 22.38 4.55 12.40
C GLY A 259 23.63 5.07 13.11
N ARG A 260 24.72 5.35 12.38
CA ARG A 260 25.96 5.92 12.96
C ARG A 260 25.79 7.32 13.55
N ALA A 261 24.84 8.11 13.04
CA ALA A 261 24.55 9.44 13.57
C ALA A 261 23.67 9.41 14.84
N GLY A 262 23.31 8.22 15.34
CA GLY A 262 22.46 8.07 16.53
C GLY A 262 20.96 8.03 16.25
N VAL A 263 20.54 7.92 14.97
CA VAL A 263 19.12 7.75 14.63
C VAL A 263 18.67 6.33 14.96
N GLU A 264 17.55 6.19 15.68
CA GLU A 264 16.92 4.88 15.89
C GLU A 264 16.28 4.39 14.57
N VAL A 265 16.73 3.26 14.03
CA VAL A 265 16.21 2.70 12.78
C VAL A 265 15.59 1.33 13.03
N ARG A 266 14.29 1.19 12.74
CA ARG A 266 13.53 -0.06 12.90
C ARG A 266 12.96 -0.52 11.57
N LEU A 267 13.30 -1.74 11.15
CA LEU A 267 12.98 -2.27 9.82
C LEU A 267 12.12 -3.54 9.92
N ILE A 268 10.96 -3.55 9.27
CA ILE A 268 10.12 -4.75 9.09
C ILE A 268 10.21 -5.16 7.62
N ILE A 269 11.09 -6.12 7.31
CA ILE A 269 11.39 -6.57 5.94
C ILE A 269 11.17 -8.08 5.83
N ARG A 270 10.09 -8.48 5.16
CA ARG A 270 9.70 -9.89 5.15
C ARG A 270 10.59 -10.80 4.31
N SER A 271 11.10 -10.30 3.18
CA SER A 271 11.72 -11.13 2.12
C SER A 271 13.18 -10.74 1.92
N MET A 272 13.57 -10.28 0.72
CA MET A 272 14.96 -9.95 0.38
C MET A 272 15.44 -8.74 1.20
N PHE A 273 16.61 -8.88 1.82
CA PHE A 273 17.14 -7.88 2.75
C PHE A 273 18.67 -7.96 2.71
N SER A 274 19.29 -6.92 2.15
CA SER A 274 20.75 -6.86 1.93
C SER A 274 21.48 -6.02 3.00
N LEU A 275 20.74 -5.26 3.81
CA LEU A 275 21.30 -4.51 4.96
C LEU A 275 21.65 -5.48 6.11
N ILE A 276 22.77 -5.25 6.79
CA ILE A 276 23.21 -6.03 7.95
C ILE A 276 23.08 -5.17 9.22
N PRO A 277 22.06 -5.39 10.06
CA PRO A 277 21.83 -4.65 11.29
C PRO A 277 22.70 -5.17 12.45
N GLY A 278 22.95 -4.34 13.46
CA GLY A 278 23.63 -4.72 14.69
C GLY A 278 25.16 -4.89 14.58
N VAL A 279 25.79 -4.41 13.51
CA VAL A 279 27.24 -4.47 13.33
C VAL A 279 27.90 -3.33 14.13
N PRO A 280 28.81 -3.64 15.08
CA PRO A 280 29.47 -2.63 15.90
C PRO A 280 30.16 -1.53 15.09
N GLY A 281 29.84 -0.27 15.40
CA GLY A 281 30.37 0.93 14.75
C GLY A 281 29.77 1.26 13.38
N LEU A 282 28.87 0.42 12.85
CA LEU A 282 28.24 0.59 11.54
C LEU A 282 26.71 0.67 11.62
N SER A 283 26.08 -0.24 12.36
CA SER A 283 24.62 -0.41 12.38
C SER A 283 24.06 -0.74 13.77
N ASP A 284 24.73 -0.27 14.82
CA ASP A 284 24.32 -0.46 16.24
C ASP A 284 22.89 0.01 16.51
N ASN A 285 22.49 1.14 15.90
CA ASN A 285 21.15 1.73 16.07
C ASN A 285 20.14 1.22 15.03
N ILE A 286 20.47 0.15 14.30
CA ILE A 286 19.58 -0.43 13.29
C ILE A 286 19.15 -1.81 13.75
N GLU A 287 17.83 -1.98 13.89
CA GLU A 287 17.21 -3.27 14.16
C GLU A 287 16.30 -3.68 13.01
N ALA A 288 16.24 -4.99 12.73
CA ALA A 288 15.35 -5.50 11.70
C ALA A 288 14.68 -6.82 12.08
N ILE A 289 13.42 -6.97 11.66
CA ILE A 289 12.64 -8.20 11.76
C ILE A 289 12.02 -8.59 10.43
N SER A 290 11.69 -9.87 10.31
CA SER A 290 10.82 -10.43 9.29
C SER A 290 9.60 -11.09 9.93
N ILE A 291 8.41 -10.82 9.39
CA ILE A 291 7.17 -11.47 9.80
C ILE A 291 6.66 -12.30 8.63
N VAL A 292 6.53 -13.60 8.84
CA VAL A 292 5.90 -14.54 7.90
C VAL A 292 4.86 -15.33 8.67
N ASP A 293 3.59 -15.11 8.32
CA ASP A 293 2.44 -15.68 9.02
C ASP A 293 1.30 -16.00 8.03
N ARG A 294 0.08 -16.21 8.53
CA ARG A 294 -1.12 -16.58 7.76
C ARG A 294 -1.34 -15.67 6.56
N PHE A 295 -1.32 -14.36 6.77
CA PHE A 295 -1.44 -13.38 5.70
C PHE A 295 -0.05 -12.98 5.18
N LEU A 296 0.01 -12.72 3.87
CA LEU A 296 1.21 -12.24 3.23
C LEU A 296 1.37 -10.75 3.51
N GLU A 297 2.33 -10.41 4.38
CA GLU A 297 2.70 -9.02 4.63
C GLU A 297 3.07 -8.33 3.31
N HIS A 298 2.29 -7.37 2.82
CA HIS A 298 2.54 -6.76 1.51
C HIS A 298 2.50 -5.23 1.52
N SER A 299 1.85 -4.66 2.54
CA SER A 299 1.81 -3.23 2.77
C SER A 299 3.21 -2.68 2.94
N ARG A 300 3.40 -1.49 2.39
CA ARG A 300 4.65 -0.76 2.47
C ARG A 300 4.33 0.64 2.94
N PHE A 301 5.04 1.05 3.96
CA PHE A 301 4.93 2.38 4.50
C PHE A 301 6.20 2.72 5.25
N PHE A 302 6.40 4.01 5.48
CA PHE A 302 7.52 4.48 6.27
C PHE A 302 7.12 5.66 7.12
N ILE A 303 7.75 5.76 8.27
CA ILE A 303 7.47 6.77 9.27
C ILE A 303 8.78 7.37 9.76
N PHE A 304 8.93 8.68 9.54
CA PHE A 304 10.08 9.47 10.00
C PHE A 304 9.69 10.26 11.25
N GLY A 305 10.50 10.17 12.30
CA GLY A 305 10.21 10.73 13.63
C GLY A 305 10.12 12.26 13.64
N ASN A 306 10.91 12.94 12.81
CA ASN A 306 10.79 14.36 12.50
C ASN A 306 10.68 15.28 13.75
N GLY A 307 11.45 14.99 14.79
CA GLY A 307 11.47 15.79 16.02
C GLY A 307 10.16 15.72 16.83
N GLY A 308 9.31 14.71 16.58
CA GLY A 308 8.04 14.49 17.27
C GLY A 308 6.79 14.69 16.40
N ASP A 309 6.89 15.40 15.26
CA ASP A 309 5.79 15.54 14.30
C ASP A 309 5.94 14.53 13.16
N GLU A 310 5.53 13.29 13.42
CA GLU A 310 5.82 12.16 12.54
C GLU A 310 5.31 12.35 11.10
N LEU A 311 6.17 12.02 10.14
CA LEU A 311 5.83 12.00 8.73
C LEU A 311 5.56 10.56 8.30
N VAL A 312 4.29 10.25 8.01
CA VAL A 312 3.82 8.93 7.60
C VAL A 312 3.54 8.91 6.10
N TYR A 313 3.99 7.85 5.42
CA TYR A 313 3.76 7.66 3.99
C TYR A 313 3.38 6.23 3.68
N LEU A 314 2.42 6.04 2.76
CA LEU A 314 2.08 4.74 2.16
C LEU A 314 2.71 4.66 0.78
N THR A 315 3.17 3.49 0.35
CA THR A 315 3.86 3.37 -0.94
C THR A 315 3.57 2.06 -1.68
N SER A 316 3.62 2.14 -3.02
CA SER A 316 3.63 0.96 -3.89
C SER A 316 5.05 0.41 -4.12
N ALA A 317 6.10 1.13 -3.74
CA ALA A 317 7.51 0.80 -4.00
C ALA A 317 8.16 0.02 -2.86
N ASP A 318 8.92 -1.02 -3.19
CA ASP A 318 9.98 -1.53 -2.29
C ASP A 318 11.25 -0.67 -2.45
N LEU A 319 12.21 -0.83 -1.52
CA LEU A 319 13.53 -0.20 -1.61
C LEU A 319 14.49 -1.08 -2.45
N MET A 320 14.16 -1.23 -3.72
CA MET A 320 14.99 -1.90 -4.72
C MET A 320 15.24 -0.97 -5.91
N ARG A 321 16.41 -1.09 -6.55
CA ARG A 321 16.80 -0.28 -7.73
C ARG A 321 15.72 -0.22 -8.81
N ARG A 322 15.08 -1.35 -9.12
CA ARG A 322 14.00 -1.40 -10.13
C ARG A 322 12.76 -0.57 -9.74
N ASN A 323 12.44 -0.48 -8.46
CA ASN A 323 11.27 0.26 -7.97
C ASN A 323 11.56 1.76 -7.88
N LEU A 324 12.81 2.13 -7.59
CA LEU A 324 13.24 3.51 -7.51
C LEU A 324 13.47 4.13 -8.89
N ASP A 325 14.06 3.37 -9.83
CA ASP A 325 14.60 3.95 -11.07
C ASP A 325 13.94 3.44 -12.36
N ARG A 326 13.23 2.30 -12.35
CA ARG A 326 12.72 1.64 -13.58
C ARG A 326 11.22 1.36 -13.59
N ARG A 327 10.48 1.91 -12.61
CA ARG A 327 9.03 1.72 -12.46
C ARG A 327 8.36 3.02 -12.15
N VAL A 328 7.10 3.11 -12.56
CA VAL A 328 6.20 4.14 -12.08
C VAL A 328 5.56 3.65 -10.79
N GLU A 329 6.05 4.17 -9.68
CA GLU A 329 5.57 3.90 -8.32
C GLU A 329 5.07 5.20 -7.71
N VAL A 330 4.10 5.10 -6.81
CA VAL A 330 3.59 6.27 -6.08
C VAL A 330 3.65 6.02 -4.59
N THR A 331 4.14 7.05 -3.90
CA THR A 331 4.14 7.17 -2.46
C THR A 331 3.34 8.40 -2.06
N VAL A 332 2.38 8.21 -1.16
CA VAL A 332 1.44 9.24 -0.72
C VAL A 332 1.70 9.60 0.74
N PRO A 333 1.85 10.89 1.08
CA PRO A 333 1.87 11.33 2.48
C PRO A 333 0.48 11.17 3.09
N VAL A 334 0.44 10.73 4.34
CA VAL A 334 -0.80 10.69 5.14
C VAL A 334 -0.90 11.98 5.95
N TYR A 335 -1.92 12.80 5.66
CA TYR A 335 -2.14 14.07 6.36
C TYR A 335 -3.09 13.96 7.54
N ASP A 336 -4.10 13.09 7.45
CA ASP A 336 -5.07 12.90 8.52
C ASP A 336 -4.38 12.33 9.78
N PRO A 337 -4.44 13.04 10.93
CA PRO A 337 -3.77 12.60 12.14
C PRO A 337 -4.31 11.28 12.70
N LYS A 338 -5.61 10.97 12.53
CA LYS A 338 -6.17 9.68 12.96
C LYS A 338 -5.58 8.54 12.15
N ILE A 339 -5.40 8.74 10.84
CA ILE A 339 -4.79 7.75 9.96
C ILE A 339 -3.29 7.62 10.21
N LYS A 340 -2.58 8.73 10.50
CA LYS A 340 -1.16 8.66 10.91
C LYS A 340 -0.99 7.77 12.15
N GLU A 341 -1.82 7.99 13.16
CA GLU A 341 -1.81 7.20 14.40
C GLU A 341 -2.17 5.73 14.12
N GLU A 342 -3.14 5.46 13.25
CA GLU A 342 -3.51 4.10 12.87
C GLU A 342 -2.34 3.33 12.22
N VAL A 343 -1.59 3.97 11.31
CA VAL A 343 -0.40 3.36 10.68
C VAL A 343 0.74 3.20 11.70
N ARG A 344 0.90 4.14 12.64
CA ARG A 344 1.87 4.05 13.74
C ARG A 344 1.56 2.85 14.64
N GLN A 345 0.32 2.73 15.12
CA GLN A 345 -0.13 1.60 15.94
C GLN A 345 0.02 0.27 15.18
N PHE A 346 -0.29 0.26 13.88
CA PHE A 346 -0.07 -0.92 13.03
C PHE A 346 1.40 -1.35 13.03
N PHE A 347 2.33 -0.40 12.88
CA PHE A 347 3.77 -0.68 12.96
C PHE A 347 4.17 -1.21 14.34
N ASP A 348 3.72 -0.55 15.41
CA ASP A 348 4.13 -0.88 16.78
C ASP A 348 3.64 -2.28 17.20
N ILE A 349 2.41 -2.66 16.81
CA ILE A 349 1.87 -4.01 17.01
C ILE A 349 2.72 -5.05 16.27
N GLN A 350 3.16 -4.76 15.04
CA GLN A 350 4.04 -5.66 14.29
C GLN A 350 5.43 -5.74 14.90
N TRP A 351 5.98 -4.62 15.36
CA TRP A 351 7.29 -4.57 16.01
C TRP A 351 7.33 -5.37 17.31
N ALA A 352 6.22 -5.34 18.07
CA ALA A 352 6.05 -6.06 19.34
C ALA A 352 5.75 -7.56 19.16
N ASP A 353 5.65 -8.08 17.94
CA ASP A 353 5.38 -9.50 17.70
C ASP A 353 6.50 -10.37 18.31
N ASN A 354 6.10 -11.33 19.14
CA ASN A 354 6.99 -12.29 19.79
C ASN A 354 6.63 -13.75 19.47
N VAL A 355 5.79 -13.98 18.45
CA VAL A 355 5.33 -15.33 18.04
C VAL A 355 5.82 -15.71 16.64
N LYS A 356 5.80 -14.78 15.70
CA LYS A 356 6.10 -14.97 14.29
C LYS A 356 7.22 -14.09 13.78
N ALA A 357 7.49 -12.95 14.42
CA ALA A 357 8.62 -12.10 14.06
C ALA A 357 9.95 -12.79 14.35
N ARG A 358 10.82 -12.75 13.34
CA ARG A 358 12.18 -13.30 13.35
C ARG A 358 13.18 -12.17 13.24
N ILE A 359 14.22 -12.19 14.06
CA ILE A 359 15.30 -11.20 13.98
C ILE A 359 16.07 -11.44 12.69
N ARG A 360 16.37 -10.35 11.97
CA ARG A 360 17.34 -10.34 10.87
C ARG A 360 18.64 -9.81 11.46
N CYS A 361 19.67 -10.63 11.56
CA CYS A 361 21.02 -10.23 11.99
C CYS A 361 22.05 -11.11 11.27
N ASP A 362 23.26 -10.59 11.04
CA ASP A 362 24.40 -11.34 10.47
C ASP A 362 24.10 -12.10 9.16
N GLY A 363 23.21 -11.55 8.32
CA GLY A 363 22.77 -12.20 7.08
C GLY A 363 21.87 -13.44 7.29
N LEU A 364 21.57 -13.80 8.52
CA LEU A 364 20.74 -14.94 8.89
C LEU A 364 19.35 -14.51 9.38
N VAL A 365 18.40 -15.44 9.27
CA VAL A 365 17.07 -15.31 9.87
C VAL A 365 17.06 -16.15 11.13
N GLN A 366 17.08 -15.48 12.28
CA GLN A 366 17.04 -16.14 13.58
C GLN A 366 15.65 -16.74 13.87
N PRO A 367 15.53 -17.65 14.87
CA PRO A 367 14.24 -18.11 15.35
C PRO A 367 13.33 -16.95 15.79
N PRO A 368 12.01 -17.18 15.87
CA PRO A 368 11.10 -16.15 16.33
C PRO A 368 11.48 -15.57 17.70
N ARG A 369 11.07 -14.33 17.98
CA ARG A 369 11.33 -13.59 19.23
C ARG A 369 10.60 -14.17 20.48
N THR A 370 10.46 -15.49 20.58
CA THR A 370 9.73 -16.17 21.67
C THR A 370 10.40 -16.05 23.04
N HIS A 371 11.64 -15.57 23.10
CA HIS A 371 12.38 -15.32 24.33
C HIS A 371 11.99 -14.00 25.01
N LEU A 372 11.25 -13.12 24.34
CA LEU A 372 10.81 -11.86 24.93
C LEU A 372 9.81 -12.13 26.08
N ILE A 373 10.17 -11.69 27.29
CA ILE A 373 9.33 -11.81 28.48
C ILE A 373 8.15 -10.84 28.36
N GLY A 374 6.93 -11.35 28.44
CA GLY A 374 5.71 -10.52 28.42
C GLY A 374 4.50 -11.24 27.85
N LYS A 375 3.44 -10.46 27.58
CA LYS A 375 2.24 -10.98 26.95
C LYS A 375 2.59 -11.49 25.55
N ARG A 376 2.02 -12.65 25.19
CA ARG A 376 2.14 -13.21 23.85
C ARG A 376 1.43 -12.30 22.83
N VAL A 377 2.16 -11.82 21.83
CA VAL A 377 1.67 -10.95 20.75
C VAL A 377 1.95 -11.62 19.41
N ARG A 378 0.87 -12.04 18.74
CA ARG A 378 0.89 -12.40 17.32
C ARG A 378 0.25 -11.25 16.55
N SER A 379 1.06 -10.53 15.79
CA SER A 379 0.72 -9.25 15.17
C SER A 379 -0.56 -9.29 14.35
N GLN A 380 -0.76 -10.29 13.48
CA GLN A 380 -1.97 -10.38 12.64
C GLN A 380 -3.25 -10.52 13.47
N ASP A 381 -3.22 -11.31 14.55
CA ASP A 381 -4.37 -11.46 15.45
C ASP A 381 -4.58 -10.17 16.27
N ALA A 382 -3.49 -9.53 16.74
CA ALA A 382 -3.55 -8.29 17.50
C ALA A 382 -4.04 -7.09 16.67
N ILE A 383 -3.64 -6.99 15.39
CA ILE A 383 -4.15 -5.98 14.44
C ILE A 383 -5.64 -6.17 14.23
N TYR A 384 -6.10 -7.42 14.03
CA TYR A 384 -7.53 -7.70 13.92
C TYR A 384 -8.30 -7.23 15.15
N SER A 385 -7.79 -7.50 16.36
CA SER A 385 -8.40 -7.01 17.60
C SER A 385 -8.39 -5.48 17.72
N TYR A 386 -7.30 -4.83 17.33
CA TYR A 386 -7.17 -3.37 17.32
C TYR A 386 -8.21 -2.72 16.39
N LEU A 387 -8.26 -3.17 15.14
CA LEU A 387 -9.22 -2.67 14.15
C LEU A 387 -10.68 -2.93 14.57
N LYS A 388 -10.95 -4.07 15.21
CA LYS A 388 -12.28 -4.39 15.74
C LYS A 388 -12.67 -3.42 16.87
N ALA A 389 -11.73 -3.05 17.74
CA ALA A 389 -11.99 -2.08 18.80
C ALA A 389 -12.26 -0.68 18.23
N LEU A 390 -11.55 -0.29 17.16
CA LEU A 390 -11.81 0.97 16.46
C LEU A 390 -13.21 1.01 15.84
N SER A 391 -13.72 -0.11 15.34
CA SER A 391 -15.06 -0.15 14.74
C SER A 391 -16.21 -0.06 15.75
N VAL A 392 -15.99 -0.36 17.03
CA VAL A 392 -17.03 -0.35 18.08
C VAL A 392 -17.07 0.97 18.85
N LYS A 393 -15.91 1.59 19.10
CA LYS A 393 -15.81 2.78 19.97
C LYS A 393 -16.53 4.04 19.48
N GLU A 394 -16.82 4.17 18.19
CA GLU A 394 -17.55 5.33 17.65
C GLU A 394 -19.07 5.07 17.50
N SER A 395 -19.54 3.82 17.56
CA SER A 395 -20.99 3.53 17.54
C SER A 395 -21.70 3.75 18.88
N GLU A 396 -20.94 3.87 19.97
CA GLU A 396 -21.45 4.13 21.33
C GLU A 396 -21.29 5.60 21.76
N ALA A 397 -20.74 6.45 20.88
CA ALA A 397 -20.47 7.87 21.15
C ALA A 397 -21.41 8.83 20.39
N GLU A 398 -22.40 8.30 19.68
CA GLU A 398 -23.60 9.00 19.18
C GLU A 398 -24.80 8.63 20.04
#